data_AF-A0A353XU43-F1
#
_entry.id   AF-A0A353XU43-F1
#
_cell.length_a   1.000
_cell.length_b   1.000
_cell.length_c   1.000
_cell.angle_alpha   90.00
_cell.angle_beta   90.00
_cell.angle_gamma   90.00
#
_symmetry.space_group_name_H-M   'P 1'
#
loop_
_entity.id
_entity.type
_entity.pdbx_description
1 polymer ?
#
loop_
_entity_poly.entity_id
_entity_poly.type
_entity_poly.pdbx_seq_one_letter_code
_entity_poly.pdbx_strand_id
1 'polypeptide(L)'
;MTSTDKLAQKRKLLEQQSEKIKALADNEAQSSLKCIHLLSVAGGATSETYTAIERRIIEDQDPDGAYHLALMAQSTSDLPVDARQLIELVVTKGNNTQLLSLLKNLPVPPVEMIKQKVVESGDAASIAEMVGYLNANPEGIGSHSILGSGQKERIVPLSEG
;
A
#
# COMPACT_ATOMS: atom_id res chain seq x y z
N MET A 1 1.94 -28.12 -26.45
CA MET A 1 1.89 -26.70 -26.02
C MET A 1 3.22 -26.34 -25.41
N THR A 2 3.94 -25.40 -26.01
CA THR A 2 5.25 -24.97 -25.54
C THR A 2 5.09 -23.99 -24.37
N SER A 3 6.15 -23.78 -23.56
CA SER A 3 6.14 -22.77 -22.48
C SER A 3 5.88 -21.36 -23.01
N THR A 4 6.26 -21.08 -24.26
CA THR A 4 6.03 -19.81 -24.96
C THR A 4 4.54 -19.55 -25.22
N ASP A 5 3.78 -20.58 -25.61
CA ASP A 5 2.33 -20.46 -25.84
C ASP A 5 1.57 -20.13 -24.55
N LYS A 6 1.99 -20.73 -23.42
CA LYS A 6 1.40 -20.48 -22.10
C LYS A 6 1.68 -19.05 -21.59
N LEU A 7 2.89 -18.54 -21.85
CA LEU A 7 3.27 -17.17 -21.52
C LEU A 7 2.48 -16.14 -22.33
N ALA A 8 2.33 -16.35 -23.64
CA ALA A 8 1.54 -15.47 -24.50
C ALA A 8 0.06 -15.44 -24.08
N GLN A 9 -0.51 -16.61 -23.76
CA GLN A 9 -1.89 -16.70 -23.28
C GLN A 9 -2.09 -16.00 -21.93
N LYS A 10 -1.14 -16.14 -20.99
CA LYS A 10 -1.18 -15.45 -19.70
C LYS A 10 -1.10 -13.93 -19.85
N ARG A 11 -0.23 -13.42 -20.73
CA ARG A 11 -0.12 -11.99 -21.02
C ARG A 11 -1.43 -11.43 -21.58
N LYS A 12 -1.99 -12.11 -22.59
CA LYS A 12 -3.27 -11.71 -23.19
C LYS A 12 -4.43 -11.69 -22.18
N LEU A 13 -4.48 -12.65 -21.26
CA LEU A 13 -5.48 -12.66 -20.19
C LEU A 13 -5.32 -11.45 -19.27
N LEU A 14 -4.09 -11.13 -18.87
CA LEU A 14 -3.78 -10.01 -17.99
C LEU A 14 -4.09 -8.67 -18.65
N GLU A 15 -3.80 -8.52 -19.94
CA GLU A 15 -4.18 -7.34 -20.75
C GLU A 15 -5.71 -7.16 -20.77
N GLN A 16 -6.46 -8.22 -21.08
CA GLN A 16 -7.92 -8.17 -21.10
C GLN A 16 -8.54 -7.86 -19.74
N GLN A 17 -7.95 -8.37 -18.66
CA GLN A 17 -8.39 -8.04 -17.29
C GLN A 17 -8.05 -6.57 -16.95
N SER A 18 -6.87 -6.11 -17.36
CA SER A 18 -6.40 -4.75 -17.14
C SER A 18 -7.28 -3.71 -17.86
N GLU A 19 -7.70 -4.00 -19.09
CA GLU A 19 -8.64 -3.16 -19.85
C GLU A 19 -9.99 -3.05 -19.15
N LYS A 20 -10.52 -4.15 -18.61
CA LYS A 20 -11.79 -4.14 -17.87
C LYS A 20 -11.69 -3.32 -16.59
N ILE A 21 -10.62 -3.50 -15.82
CA ILE A 21 -10.41 -2.76 -14.57
C ILE A 21 -10.21 -1.27 -14.87
N LYS A 22 -9.44 -0.93 -15.91
CA LYS A 22 -9.24 0.45 -16.35
C LYS A 22 -10.55 1.09 -16.79
N ALA A 23 -11.35 0.42 -17.63
CA ALA A 23 -12.65 0.92 -18.04
C ALA A 23 -13.59 1.15 -16.85
N LEU A 24 -13.53 0.28 -15.84
CA LEU A 24 -14.30 0.45 -14.61
C LEU A 24 -13.84 1.68 -13.82
N ALA A 25 -12.52 1.83 -13.63
CA ALA A 25 -11.94 3.00 -13.00
C ALA A 25 -12.26 4.30 -13.77
N ASP A 26 -12.30 4.28 -15.10
CA ASP A 26 -12.55 5.48 -15.90
C ASP A 26 -14.04 5.88 -15.93
N ASN A 27 -14.97 4.92 -15.86
CA ASN A 27 -16.40 5.19 -16.09
C ASN A 27 -17.28 5.10 -14.83
N GLU A 28 -16.88 4.39 -13.78
CA GLU A 28 -17.66 4.25 -12.54
C GLU A 28 -17.02 5.09 -11.43
N ALA A 29 -17.77 6.05 -10.86
CA ALA A 29 -17.38 6.71 -9.62
C ALA A 29 -17.47 5.74 -8.44
N GLN A 30 -16.67 5.98 -7.40
CA GLN A 30 -16.57 5.19 -6.17
C GLN A 30 -16.24 3.71 -6.41
N SER A 31 -15.45 3.45 -7.45
CA SER A 31 -15.19 2.11 -7.96
C SER A 31 -13.80 1.57 -7.63
N SER A 32 -12.96 2.40 -6.98
CA SER A 32 -11.62 2.11 -6.47
C SER A 32 -11.49 0.75 -5.78
N LEU A 33 -12.32 0.46 -4.77
CA LEU A 33 -12.28 -0.80 -4.02
C LEU A 33 -12.60 -2.01 -4.90
N LYS A 34 -13.57 -1.87 -5.81
CA LYS A 34 -13.93 -2.90 -6.78
C LYS A 34 -12.76 -3.17 -7.73
N CYS A 35 -12.10 -2.11 -8.21
CA CYS A 35 -10.89 -2.24 -9.02
C CYS A 35 -9.76 -2.95 -8.28
N ILE A 36 -9.46 -2.54 -7.04
CA ILE A 36 -8.40 -3.12 -6.22
C ILE A 36 -8.68 -4.61 -5.93
N HIS A 37 -9.93 -4.96 -5.66
CA HIS A 37 -10.34 -6.35 -5.49
C HIS A 37 -10.09 -7.17 -6.77
N LEU A 38 -10.55 -6.68 -7.93
CA LEU A 38 -10.35 -7.35 -9.21
C LEU A 38 -8.87 -7.51 -9.56
N LEU A 39 -8.07 -6.51 -9.25
CA LEU A 39 -6.62 -6.53 -9.43
C LEU A 39 -5.96 -7.61 -8.55
N SER A 40 -6.38 -7.71 -7.29
CA SER A 40 -5.88 -8.73 -6.36
C SER A 40 -6.25 -10.14 -6.82
N VAL A 41 -7.46 -10.34 -7.35
CA VAL A 41 -7.92 -11.62 -7.93
C VAL A 41 -7.15 -11.97 -9.21
N ALA A 42 -6.84 -10.97 -10.04
CA ALA A 42 -6.04 -11.15 -11.26
C ALA A 42 -4.55 -11.45 -10.98
N GLY A 43 -4.07 -11.17 -9.76
CA GLY A 43 -2.67 -11.31 -9.38
C GLY A 43 -1.77 -10.25 -10.00
N GLY A 44 -2.33 -9.09 -10.37
CA GLY A 44 -1.64 -7.96 -10.98
C GLY A 44 -2.39 -7.36 -12.17
N ALA A 45 -1.95 -6.19 -12.61
CA ALA A 45 -2.49 -5.49 -13.78
C ALA A 45 -1.38 -4.73 -14.52
N THR A 46 -1.73 -4.11 -15.64
CA THR A 46 -0.80 -3.19 -16.35
C THR A 46 -0.58 -1.91 -15.55
N SER A 47 0.54 -1.22 -15.81
CA SER A 47 0.87 0.09 -15.21
C SER A 47 -0.27 1.10 -15.34
N GLU A 48 -0.89 1.17 -16.53
CA GLU A 48 -1.98 2.12 -16.79
C GLU A 48 -3.21 1.85 -15.92
N THR A 49 -3.46 0.59 -15.58
CA THR A 49 -4.56 0.20 -14.69
C THR A 49 -4.34 0.77 -13.29
N TYR A 50 -3.13 0.67 -12.75
CA TYR A 50 -2.81 1.24 -11.43
C TYR A 50 -3.01 2.75 -11.41
N THR A 51 -2.51 3.47 -12.43
CA THR A 51 -2.68 4.92 -12.54
C THR A 51 -4.16 5.32 -12.70
N ALA A 52 -4.96 4.53 -13.41
CA ALA A 52 -6.41 4.78 -13.52
C ALA A 52 -7.13 4.61 -12.17
N ILE A 53 -6.75 3.59 -11.39
CA ILE A 53 -7.29 3.38 -10.04
C ILE A 53 -6.90 4.53 -9.11
N GLU A 54 -5.62 4.93 -9.13
CA GLU A 54 -5.13 6.08 -8.37
C GLU A 54 -5.91 7.34 -8.73
N ARG A 55 -6.08 7.65 -10.02
CA ARG A 55 -6.87 8.80 -10.45
C ARG A 55 -8.28 8.75 -9.88
N ARG A 56 -8.96 7.61 -9.99
CA ARG A 56 -10.31 7.41 -9.43
C ARG A 56 -10.36 7.67 -7.93
N ILE A 57 -9.38 7.17 -7.18
CA ILE A 57 -9.26 7.41 -5.73
C ILE A 57 -9.15 8.90 -5.41
N ILE A 58 -8.30 9.63 -6.14
CA ILE A 58 -8.09 11.06 -5.92
C ILE A 58 -9.33 11.88 -6.32
N GLU A 59 -9.95 11.55 -7.44
CA GLU A 59 -11.18 12.21 -7.92
C GLU A 59 -12.34 12.01 -6.94
N ASP A 60 -12.53 10.79 -6.44
CA ASP A 60 -13.60 10.46 -5.49
C ASP A 60 -13.27 10.86 -4.05
N GLN A 61 -12.02 11.26 -3.78
CA GLN A 61 -11.50 11.52 -2.44
C GLN A 61 -11.69 10.32 -1.49
N ASP A 62 -11.45 9.12 -2.00
CA ASP A 62 -11.76 7.85 -1.33
C ASP A 62 -10.61 7.37 -0.40
N PRO A 63 -10.76 7.48 0.93
CA PRO A 63 -9.74 7.02 1.86
C PRO A 63 -9.60 5.49 1.91
N ASP A 64 -10.66 4.74 1.62
CA ASP A 64 -10.62 3.27 1.68
C ASP A 64 -9.77 2.71 0.53
N GLY A 65 -10.02 3.18 -0.69
CA GLY A 65 -9.20 2.85 -1.86
C GLY A 65 -7.75 3.28 -1.69
N ALA A 66 -7.51 4.49 -1.16
CA ALA A 66 -6.16 4.99 -0.90
C ALA A 66 -5.40 4.12 0.11
N TYR A 67 -6.07 3.70 1.18
CA TYR A 67 -5.49 2.82 2.20
C TYR A 67 -5.03 1.49 1.59
N HIS A 68 -5.89 0.82 0.83
CA HIS A 68 -5.54 -0.46 0.22
C HIS A 68 -4.45 -0.34 -0.84
N LEU A 69 -4.51 0.69 -1.68
CA LEU A 69 -3.51 0.90 -2.73
C LEU A 69 -2.15 1.30 -2.14
N ALA A 70 -2.13 2.10 -1.07
CA ALA A 70 -0.90 2.46 -0.35
C ALA A 70 -0.24 1.25 0.32
N LEU A 71 -1.00 0.32 0.91
CA LEU A 71 -0.44 -0.93 1.44
C LEU A 71 0.10 -1.84 0.32
N MET A 72 -0.60 -1.90 -0.82
CA MET A 72 -0.14 -2.66 -1.98
C MET A 72 1.18 -2.12 -2.54
N ALA A 73 1.31 -0.79 -2.66
CA ALA A 73 2.53 -0.13 -3.14
C ALA A 73 3.76 -0.38 -2.25
N GLN A 74 3.57 -0.70 -0.97
CA GLN A 74 4.68 -1.03 -0.07
C GLN A 74 5.16 -2.48 -0.22
N SER A 75 4.24 -3.41 -0.48
CA SER A 75 4.56 -4.82 -0.65
C SER A 75 5.04 -5.15 -2.07
N THR A 76 4.79 -4.25 -3.03
CA THR A 76 5.16 -4.41 -4.43
C THR A 76 6.10 -3.28 -4.86
N SER A 77 7.38 -3.59 -5.01
CA SER A 77 8.36 -2.64 -5.56
C SER A 77 7.97 -2.20 -6.98
N ASP A 78 8.27 -0.94 -7.31
CA ASP A 78 8.04 -0.34 -8.64
C ASP A 78 6.57 -0.22 -9.07
N LEU A 79 5.62 -0.18 -8.12
CA LEU A 79 4.23 0.12 -8.44
C LEU A 79 4.11 1.56 -8.97
N PRO A 80 3.49 1.80 -10.13
CA PRO A 80 3.42 3.12 -10.77
C PRO A 80 2.29 3.97 -10.16
N VAL A 81 2.39 4.22 -8.85
CA VAL A 81 1.47 5.03 -8.05
C VAL A 81 2.27 5.91 -7.09
N ASP A 82 1.74 7.08 -6.76
CA ASP A 82 2.26 7.95 -5.72
C ASP A 82 1.74 7.51 -4.35
N ALA A 83 2.47 6.57 -3.73
CA ALA A 83 2.16 6.09 -2.39
C ALA A 83 2.06 7.22 -1.36
N ARG A 84 2.83 8.32 -1.52
CA ARG A 84 2.80 9.45 -0.58
C ARG A 84 1.46 10.18 -0.68
N GLN A 85 0.96 10.44 -1.88
CA GLN A 85 -0.34 11.08 -2.08
C GLN A 85 -1.48 10.24 -1.49
N LEU A 86 -1.43 8.92 -1.67
CA LEU A 86 -2.41 8.00 -1.11
C LEU A 86 -2.37 7.99 0.42
N ILE A 87 -1.18 7.92 1.02
CA ILE A 87 -1.00 8.00 2.48
C ILE A 87 -1.54 9.32 3.03
N GLU A 88 -1.26 10.44 2.37
CA GLU A 88 -1.75 11.76 2.79
C GLU A 88 -3.28 11.82 2.77
N LEU A 89 -3.92 11.25 1.76
CA LEU A 89 -5.38 11.16 1.68
C LEU A 89 -5.97 10.37 2.86
N VAL A 90 -5.37 9.22 3.19
CA VAL A 90 -5.79 8.40 4.34
C VAL A 90 -5.54 9.12 5.66
N VAL A 91 -4.41 9.79 5.83
CA VAL A 91 -4.12 10.59 7.04
C VAL A 91 -5.13 11.72 7.22
N THR A 92 -5.59 12.30 6.12
CA THR A 92 -6.52 13.44 6.16
C THR A 92 -7.97 13.03 6.37
N LYS A 93 -8.40 11.92 5.74
CA LYS A 93 -9.83 11.53 5.64
C LYS A 93 -10.16 10.13 6.16
N GLY A 94 -9.15 9.32 6.46
CA GLY A 94 -9.32 7.96 6.94
C GLY A 94 -9.80 7.89 8.38
N ASN A 95 -10.29 6.71 8.76
CA ASN A 95 -10.71 6.41 10.12
C ASN A 95 -9.52 5.99 11.00
N ASN A 96 -9.71 6.00 12.32
CA ASN A 96 -8.65 5.64 13.27
C ASN A 96 -8.06 4.25 13.02
N THR A 97 -8.88 3.26 12.60
CA THR A 97 -8.40 1.91 12.29
C THR A 97 -7.41 1.91 11.12
N GLN A 98 -7.67 2.70 10.08
CA GLN A 98 -6.76 2.88 8.95
C GLN A 98 -5.47 3.59 9.38
N LEU A 99 -5.58 4.66 10.18
CA LEU A 99 -4.43 5.39 10.69
C LEU A 99 -3.50 4.51 11.52
N LEU A 100 -4.08 3.73 12.45
CA LEU A 100 -3.33 2.78 13.28
C LEU A 100 -2.72 1.65 12.46
N SER A 101 -3.41 1.18 11.42
CA SER A 101 -2.87 0.18 10.50
C SER A 101 -1.69 0.73 9.70
N LEU A 102 -1.80 1.95 9.17
CA LEU A 102 -0.69 2.63 8.50
C LEU A 102 0.51 2.79 9.43
N LEU A 103 0.28 3.20 10.69
CA LEU A 103 1.33 3.33 11.69
C LEU A 103 2.11 2.02 11.90
N LYS A 104 1.44 0.87 11.87
CA LYS A 104 2.05 -0.45 12.09
C LYS A 104 2.72 -1.02 10.86
N ASN A 105 2.13 -0.78 9.69
CA ASN A 105 2.51 -1.47 8.45
C ASN A 105 3.47 -0.65 7.58
N LEU A 106 3.52 0.67 7.73
CA LEU A 106 4.45 1.51 6.98
C LEU A 106 5.88 1.34 7.49
N PRO A 107 6.89 1.19 6.61
CA PRO A 107 8.29 1.19 7.03
C PRO A 107 8.68 2.55 7.64
N VAL A 108 8.13 3.64 7.09
CA VAL A 108 8.29 5.01 7.59
C VAL A 108 6.91 5.69 7.63
N PRO A 109 6.15 5.51 8.72
CA PRO A 109 4.83 6.12 8.87
C PRO A 109 4.94 7.62 9.18
N PRO A 110 3.95 8.44 8.78
CA PRO A 110 3.84 9.83 9.22
C PRO A 110 3.30 9.90 10.66
N VAL A 111 4.11 9.48 11.63
CA VAL A 111 3.75 9.29 13.04
C VAL A 111 3.07 10.51 13.64
N GLU A 112 3.67 11.69 13.50
CA GLU A 112 3.14 12.92 14.12
C GLU A 112 1.77 13.31 13.57
N MET A 113 1.55 13.14 12.26
CA MET A 113 0.25 13.44 11.66
C MET A 113 -0.83 12.44 12.09
N ILE A 114 -0.49 11.14 12.10
CA ILE A 114 -1.39 10.08 12.59
C ILE A 114 -1.74 10.34 14.07
N LYS A 115 -0.73 10.69 14.88
CA LYS A 115 -0.90 10.98 16.30
C LYS A 115 -1.83 12.15 16.54
N GLN A 116 -1.62 13.25 15.83
CA GLN A 116 -2.50 14.40 15.90
C GLN A 116 -3.94 14.01 15.57
N LYS A 117 -4.17 13.27 14.47
CA LYS A 117 -5.51 12.86 14.04
C LYS A 117 -6.22 11.93 15.01
N VAL A 118 -5.51 10.93 15.54
CA VAL A 118 -6.08 9.99 16.51
C VAL A 118 -6.42 10.71 17.82
N VAL A 119 -5.59 11.64 18.27
CA VAL A 119 -5.90 12.46 19.46
C VAL A 119 -7.08 13.40 19.21
N GLU A 120 -7.12 14.07 18.06
CA GLU A 120 -8.24 14.94 17.65
C GLU A 120 -9.58 14.18 17.57
N SER A 121 -9.55 12.89 17.23
CA SER A 121 -10.75 12.05 17.18
C SER A 121 -11.42 11.85 18.55
N GLY A 122 -10.67 12.02 19.65
CA GLY A 122 -11.15 11.81 21.02
C GLY A 122 -11.45 10.35 21.39
N ASP A 123 -11.13 9.39 20.52
CA ASP A 123 -11.37 7.96 20.79
C ASP A 123 -10.30 7.38 21.72
N ALA A 124 -10.68 7.20 22.99
CA ALA A 124 -9.80 6.70 24.04
C ALA A 124 -9.20 5.32 23.71
N ALA A 125 -9.93 4.45 22.98
CA ALA A 125 -9.42 3.14 22.60
C ALA A 125 -8.29 3.25 21.58
N SER A 126 -8.51 4.00 20.49
CA SER A 126 -7.50 4.24 19.47
C SER A 126 -6.28 5.00 20.00
N ILE A 127 -6.49 5.96 20.91
CA ILE A 127 -5.39 6.70 21.57
C ILE A 127 -4.55 5.73 22.41
N ALA A 128 -5.18 4.88 23.23
CA ALA A 128 -4.47 3.90 24.06
C ALA A 128 -3.66 2.91 23.21
N GLU A 129 -4.24 2.43 22.10
CA GLU A 129 -3.57 1.52 21.17
C GLU A 129 -2.35 2.17 20.50
N MET A 130 -2.51 3.41 20.04
CA MET A 130 -1.41 4.18 19.46
C MET A 130 -0.27 4.41 20.46
N VAL A 131 -0.60 4.86 21.67
CA VAL A 131 0.40 5.11 22.73
C VAL A 131 1.12 3.82 23.11
N GLY A 132 0.39 2.71 23.23
CA GLY A 132 0.97 1.40 23.47
C GLY A 132 1.97 0.98 22.38
N TYR A 133 1.59 1.18 21.11
CA TYR A 133 2.46 0.86 19.97
C TYR A 133 3.73 1.72 19.94
N LEU A 134 3.60 3.05 20.12
CA LEU A 134 4.74 3.98 20.11
C LEU A 134 5.68 3.78 21.30
N ASN A 135 5.16 3.45 22.48
CA ASN A 135 5.99 3.11 23.64
C ASN A 135 6.79 1.83 23.41
N ALA A 136 6.22 0.85 22.72
CA ALA A 136 6.91 -0.39 22.35
C ALA A 136 7.89 -0.20 21.18
N ASN A 137 7.67 0.82 20.34
CA ASN A 137 8.46 1.12 19.13
C ASN A 137 8.80 2.62 19.10
N PRO A 138 9.75 3.09 19.94
CA PRO A 138 10.02 4.52 20.13
C PRO A 138 10.54 5.22 18.88
N GLU A 139 11.06 4.49 17.90
CA GLU A 139 11.48 5.03 16.61
C GLU A 139 10.34 5.15 15.59
N GLY A 140 9.12 4.71 15.93
CA GLY A 140 7.97 4.76 15.03
C GLY A 140 8.13 3.85 13.80
N ILE A 141 9.05 2.88 13.85
CA ILE A 141 9.32 1.97 12.75
C ILE A 141 8.23 0.90 12.72
N GLY A 142 7.53 0.78 11.57
CA GLY A 142 6.55 -0.27 11.33
C GLY A 142 7.12 -1.65 11.61
N SER A 143 6.28 -2.54 12.13
CA SER A 143 6.69 -3.88 12.60
C SER A 143 7.24 -4.79 11.49
N HIS A 144 7.16 -4.40 10.22
CA HIS A 144 7.79 -5.12 9.10
C HIS A 144 9.31 -4.94 8.99
N SER A 145 9.92 -3.94 9.64
CA SER A 145 11.39 -3.80 9.63
C SER A 145 12.11 -4.75 10.59
N ILE A 146 11.39 -5.41 11.52
CA ILE A 146 12.01 -6.32 12.51
C ILE A 146 12.44 -7.66 11.87
N LEU A 147 11.98 -7.98 10.65
CA LEU A 147 12.41 -9.20 9.95
C LEU A 147 13.66 -9.01 9.06
N GLY A 148 14.29 -7.83 9.05
CA GLY A 148 15.49 -7.54 8.25
C GLY A 148 16.83 -7.51 9.01
N SER A 149 16.83 -7.49 10.35
CA SER A 149 18.06 -7.32 11.14
C SER A 149 18.61 -8.65 11.67
N GLY A 150 18.79 -9.61 10.78
CA GLY A 150 19.25 -10.97 11.11
C GLY A 150 20.31 -11.55 10.17
N GLN A 151 21.10 -10.73 9.47
CA GLN A 151 22.32 -11.19 8.78
C GLN A 151 23.24 -10.00 8.42
N LYS A 152 23.81 -9.34 9.44
CA LYS A 152 25.08 -8.61 9.30
C LYS A 152 26.14 -9.34 10.11
N GLU A 153 26.53 -10.52 9.65
CA GLU A 153 27.79 -11.12 10.08
C GLU A 153 28.64 -11.50 8.85
N ARG A 154 29.69 -10.68 8.68
CA ARG A 154 31.02 -11.10 8.24
C ARG A 154 31.22 -11.41 6.74
N ILE A 155 31.36 -10.35 5.94
CA ILE A 155 32.28 -10.41 4.79
C ILE A 155 33.61 -9.83 5.26
N VAL A 156 34.56 -10.71 5.57
CA VAL A 156 35.97 -10.36 5.75
C VAL A 156 36.58 -10.05 4.37
N PRO A 157 37.38 -8.99 4.21
CA PRO A 157 38.14 -8.77 2.99
C PRO A 157 39.30 -9.78 2.94
N LEU A 158 39.31 -10.64 1.92
CA LEU A 158 40.51 -11.39 1.56
C LEU A 158 41.51 -10.40 0.97
N SER A 159 42.45 -9.94 1.79
CA SER A 159 43.67 -9.31 1.32
C SER A 159 44.65 -10.38 0.88
N GLU A 160 45.29 -10.15 -0.26
CA GLU A 160 46.31 -10.97 -0.89
C GLU A 160 47.54 -11.17 0.01
N GLY A 161 48.15 -12.35 -0.09
CA GLY A 161 49.41 -12.76 0.53
C GLY A 161 49.80 -14.16 0.07
#